data_AF-E2JJR2-F1
#
_entry.id   AF-E2JJR2-F1
#
_cell.length_a   1.000
_cell.length_b   1.000
_cell.length_c   1.000
_cell.angle_alpha   90.00
_cell.angle_beta   90.00
_cell.angle_gamma   90.00
#
_symmetry.space_group_name_H-M   'P 1'
#
loop_
_entity.id
_entity.type
_entity.pdbx_description
1 polymer ?
#
loop_
_entity_poly.entity_id
_entity_poly.type
_entity_poly.pdbx_seq_one_letter_code
_entity_poly.pdbx_strand_id
1 'polypeptide(L)'
;INPYALSILMSSIALGTIITLSSYHWILAWIGLEINTLAIIPLMTKTPHPRAVEAATKYFLTQAAASALILFSSTINAWLTGEWAINTNMNDLSTILLSIAIAMKLGIAPFHFWLPEVLQGLTLQTGLILSTWQKLAPMVLLIQLADNTNLYLMLLLGLISTIVGGWGGINQTQIRKILAFSSIAHLGWMVAIVKISPQLTALNFFLYVTMTSSLFLTFIYLNTKNIFELSSSWSKTPTLSTLSLLILLSLSGLPPLTGFIPKWLIAQEFIKQDLIMFSLLILMSTLLSLFFYLRLSYTLSLTLAPSSSSSTLTWFMNSKNHLTILIILAS
;
A
#
# COMPACT_ATOMS: atom_id res chain seq x y z
N ILE A 1 9.21 23.21 6.39
CA ILE A 1 8.13 23.09 7.39
C ILE A 1 8.74 23.25 8.77
N ASN A 2 8.15 24.10 9.62
CA ASN A 2 8.55 24.27 11.02
C ASN A 2 8.45 22.92 11.77
N PRO A 3 9.46 22.49 12.57
CA PRO A 3 9.39 21.23 13.31
C PRO A 3 8.13 21.08 14.18
N TYR A 4 7.62 22.18 14.77
CA TYR A 4 6.37 22.16 15.53
C TYR A 4 5.14 21.90 14.64
N ALA A 5 5.11 22.48 13.44
CA ALA A 5 4.05 22.19 12.48
C ALA A 5 4.11 20.73 12.02
N LEU A 6 5.32 20.18 11.85
CA LEU A 6 5.51 18.77 11.48
C LEU A 6 4.98 17.83 12.57
N SER A 7 5.25 18.10 13.85
CA SER A 7 4.75 17.27 14.95
C SER A 7 3.22 17.31 15.05
N ILE A 8 2.61 18.48 14.86
CA ILE A 8 1.15 18.64 14.83
C ILE A 8 0.53 17.87 13.64
N LEU A 9 1.14 17.94 12.45
CA LEU A 9 0.66 17.19 11.29
C LEU A 9 0.75 15.68 11.51
N MET A 10 1.87 15.19 12.05
CA MET A 10 2.03 13.76 12.35
C MET A 10 1.07 13.28 13.45
N SER A 11 0.84 14.08 14.50
CA SER A 11 -0.15 13.73 15.53
C SER A 11 -1.56 13.76 14.99
N SER A 12 -1.91 14.70 14.10
CA SER A 12 -3.23 14.74 13.46
C SER A 12 -3.49 13.54 12.55
N ILE A 13 -2.47 13.03 11.82
CA ILE A 13 -2.57 11.77 11.07
C ILE A 13 -2.83 10.58 12.01
N ALA A 14 -2.13 10.52 13.15
CA ALA A 14 -2.37 9.46 14.12
C ALA A 14 -3.78 9.56 14.72
N LEU A 15 -4.22 10.77 15.10
CA LEU A 15 -5.55 11.03 15.64
C LEU A 15 -6.66 10.63 14.66
N GLY A 16 -6.55 11.03 13.38
CA GLY A 16 -7.55 10.65 12.37
C GLY A 16 -7.68 9.14 12.26
N THR A 17 -6.56 8.40 12.19
CA THR A 17 -6.60 6.93 12.21
C THR A 17 -7.21 6.36 13.50
N ILE A 18 -6.84 6.85 14.68
CA ILE A 18 -7.38 6.36 15.95
C ILE A 18 -8.90 6.57 16.00
N ILE A 19 -9.38 7.75 15.61
CA ILE A 19 -10.81 8.07 15.57
C ILE A 19 -11.56 7.07 14.69
N THR A 20 -11.05 6.75 13.50
CA THR A 20 -11.69 5.75 12.62
C THR A 20 -11.69 4.34 13.21
N LEU A 21 -10.61 3.95 13.89
CA LEU A 21 -10.48 2.61 14.46
C LEU A 21 -11.42 2.42 15.66
N SER A 22 -11.61 3.46 16.47
CA SER A 22 -12.48 3.42 17.66
C SER A 22 -13.94 3.76 17.37
N SER A 23 -14.27 4.21 16.15
CA SER A 23 -15.62 4.67 15.84
C SER A 23 -16.60 3.51 15.70
N TYR A 24 -17.79 3.68 16.27
CA TYR A 24 -18.95 2.82 16.03
C TYR A 24 -20.01 3.47 15.13
N HIS A 25 -19.86 4.76 14.84
CA HIS A 25 -20.81 5.59 14.10
C HIS A 25 -20.19 6.09 12.79
N TRP A 26 -20.91 5.99 11.67
CA TRP A 26 -20.39 6.34 10.33
C TRP A 26 -19.86 7.76 10.20
N ILE A 27 -20.56 8.75 10.75
CA ILE A 27 -20.10 10.15 10.76
C ILE A 27 -18.74 10.30 11.45
N LEU A 28 -18.51 9.60 12.57
CA LEU A 28 -17.23 9.67 13.27
C LEU A 28 -16.10 9.01 12.47
N ALA A 29 -16.38 7.85 11.85
CA ALA A 29 -15.46 7.22 10.92
C ALA A 29 -15.11 8.16 9.75
N TRP A 30 -16.10 8.85 9.19
CA TRP A 30 -15.90 9.82 8.12
C TRP A 30 -15.03 11.01 8.57
N ILE A 31 -15.28 11.58 9.75
CA ILE A 31 -14.45 12.66 10.31
C ILE A 31 -12.99 12.21 10.46
N GLY A 32 -12.75 11.00 10.98
CA GLY A 32 -11.39 10.47 11.10
C GLY A 32 -10.67 10.31 9.76
N LEU A 33 -11.40 9.87 8.72
CA LEU A 33 -10.86 9.80 7.35
C LEU A 33 -10.54 11.19 6.78
N GLU A 34 -11.35 12.21 7.05
CA GLU A 34 -11.11 13.58 6.59
C GLU A 34 -9.93 14.26 7.32
N ILE A 35 -9.77 13.98 8.62
CA ILE A 35 -8.59 14.46 9.34
C ILE A 35 -7.33 13.87 8.70
N ASN A 36 -7.34 12.58 8.32
CA ASN A 36 -6.21 11.93 7.66
C ASN A 36 -5.87 12.55 6.30
N THR A 37 -6.88 12.82 5.47
CA THR A 37 -6.69 13.42 4.12
C THR A 37 -6.14 14.84 4.23
N LEU A 38 -6.69 15.66 5.11
CA LEU A 38 -6.25 17.05 5.29
C LEU A 38 -4.86 17.14 5.92
N ALA A 39 -4.55 16.26 6.88
CA ALA A 39 -3.26 16.28 7.56
C ALA A 39 -2.08 15.85 6.68
N ILE A 40 -2.28 14.96 5.71
CA ILE A 40 -1.19 14.49 4.84
C ILE A 40 -0.86 15.47 3.70
N ILE A 41 -1.79 16.32 3.25
CA ILE A 41 -1.55 17.22 2.11
C ILE A 41 -0.35 18.16 2.33
N PRO A 42 -0.20 18.84 3.49
CA PRO A 42 0.98 19.67 3.73
C PRO A 42 2.30 18.88 3.78
N LEU A 43 2.25 17.61 4.19
CA LEU A 43 3.42 16.73 4.16
C LEU A 43 3.83 16.41 2.71
N MET A 44 2.86 16.24 1.81
CA MET A 44 3.13 16.01 0.38
C MET A 44 3.85 17.20 -0.27
N THR A 45 3.49 18.42 0.12
CA THR A 45 4.07 19.66 -0.43
C THR A 45 5.23 20.20 0.40
N LYS A 46 5.91 19.35 1.20
CA LYS A 46 7.05 19.77 2.05
C LYS A 46 8.16 20.46 1.28
N THR A 47 8.43 19.99 0.06
CA THR A 47 9.29 20.68 -0.91
C THR A 47 8.40 21.29 -1.98
N PRO A 48 8.35 22.62 -2.14
CA PRO A 48 7.51 23.29 -3.12
C PRO A 48 8.09 23.07 -4.53
N HIS A 49 7.79 21.93 -5.12
CA HIS A 49 8.14 21.55 -6.48
C HIS A 49 6.83 21.36 -7.26
N PRO A 50 6.73 21.80 -8.53
CA PRO A 50 5.49 21.69 -9.30
C PRO A 50 4.92 20.27 -9.31
N ARG A 51 5.80 19.26 -9.41
CA ARG A 51 5.39 17.84 -9.35
C ARG A 51 4.81 17.40 -8.00
N ALA A 52 5.29 17.96 -6.89
CA ALA A 52 4.76 17.65 -5.57
C ALA A 52 3.39 18.30 -5.36
N VAL A 53 3.18 19.52 -5.90
CA VAL A 53 1.88 20.18 -5.91
C VAL A 53 0.89 19.43 -6.78
N GLU A 54 1.27 19.01 -7.99
CA GLU A 54 0.42 18.17 -8.87
C GLU A 54 0.05 16.83 -8.21
N ALA A 55 0.99 16.19 -7.51
CA ALA A 55 0.69 14.98 -6.75
C ALA A 55 -0.32 15.25 -5.62
N ALA A 56 -0.15 16.34 -4.86
CA ALA A 56 -1.06 16.71 -3.79
C ALA A 56 -2.48 17.03 -4.32
N THR A 57 -2.60 17.71 -5.46
CA THR A 57 -3.92 18.01 -6.07
C THR A 57 -4.61 16.75 -6.56
N LYS A 58 -3.88 15.82 -7.22
CA LYS A 58 -4.43 14.52 -7.64
C LYS A 58 -4.91 13.70 -6.45
N TYR A 59 -4.12 13.64 -5.38
CA TYR A 59 -4.51 12.96 -4.15
C TYR A 59 -5.76 13.59 -3.52
N PHE A 60 -5.80 14.92 -3.39
CA PHE A 60 -6.94 15.62 -2.81
C PHE A 60 -8.24 15.33 -3.57
N LEU A 61 -8.22 15.46 -4.91
CA LEU A 61 -9.41 15.26 -5.74
C LEU A 61 -9.97 13.83 -5.61
N THR A 62 -9.12 12.81 -5.67
CA THR A 62 -9.60 11.42 -5.57
C THR A 62 -10.08 11.09 -4.16
N GLN A 63 -9.40 11.58 -3.12
CA GLN A 63 -9.75 11.28 -1.75
C GLN A 63 -10.99 12.03 -1.25
N ALA A 64 -11.23 13.26 -1.75
CA ALA A 64 -12.43 14.04 -1.51
C ALA A 64 -13.65 13.44 -2.23
N ALA A 65 -13.49 12.97 -3.47
CA ALA A 65 -14.55 12.24 -4.17
C ALA A 65 -14.92 10.95 -3.42
N ALA A 66 -13.91 10.20 -2.96
CA ALA A 66 -14.12 8.99 -2.18
C ALA A 66 -14.80 9.28 -0.83
N SER A 67 -14.42 10.35 -0.12
CA SER A 67 -15.05 10.69 1.16
C SER A 67 -16.48 11.19 0.99
N ALA A 68 -16.78 11.95 -0.07
CA ALA A 68 -18.15 12.32 -0.42
C ALA A 68 -19.02 11.08 -0.69
N LEU A 69 -18.47 10.08 -1.40
CA LEU A 69 -19.17 8.81 -1.64
C LEU A 69 -19.43 8.02 -0.34
N ILE A 70 -18.49 8.00 0.62
CA ILE A 70 -18.71 7.37 1.94
C ILE A 70 -19.87 8.04 2.68
N LEU A 71 -19.92 9.38 2.68
CA LEU A 71 -20.98 10.16 3.31
C LEU A 71 -22.33 9.91 2.61
N PHE A 72 -22.32 9.85 1.27
CA PHE A 72 -23.51 9.54 0.48
C PHE A 72 -24.03 8.12 0.74
N SER A 73 -23.16 7.11 0.78
CA SER A 73 -23.58 5.73 1.08
C SER A 73 -24.12 5.57 2.50
N SER A 74 -23.51 6.24 3.48
CA SER A 74 -23.97 6.17 4.88
C SER A 74 -25.28 6.91 5.11
N THR A 75 -25.50 8.05 4.45
CA THR A 75 -26.77 8.78 4.50
C THR A 75 -27.91 8.01 3.83
N ILE A 76 -27.67 7.35 2.69
CA ILE A 76 -28.65 6.44 2.08
C ILE A 76 -29.00 5.30 3.03
N ASN A 77 -27.98 4.70 3.67
CA ASN A 77 -28.21 3.62 4.63
C ASN A 77 -29.09 4.11 5.79
N ALA A 78 -28.72 5.22 6.42
CA ALA A 78 -29.47 5.81 7.51
C ALA A 78 -30.90 6.23 7.10
N TRP A 79 -31.09 6.68 5.86
CA TRP A 79 -32.42 7.03 5.36
C TRP A 79 -33.32 5.80 5.20
N LEU A 80 -32.76 4.65 4.81
CA LEU A 80 -33.51 3.42 4.60
C LEU A 80 -33.72 2.60 5.87
N THR A 81 -32.70 2.48 6.73
CA THR A 81 -32.74 1.61 7.93
C THR A 81 -32.91 2.40 9.23
N GLY A 82 -32.69 3.72 9.21
CA GLY A 82 -32.70 4.55 10.43
C GLY A 82 -31.44 4.44 11.28
N GLU A 83 -30.44 3.66 10.86
CA GLU A 83 -29.26 3.34 11.68
C GLU A 83 -27.97 3.96 11.14
N TRP A 84 -27.14 4.42 12.06
CA TRP A 84 -25.82 5.00 11.80
C TRP A 84 -24.65 4.15 12.29
N ALA A 85 -24.94 2.98 12.86
CA ALA A 85 -23.93 2.07 13.38
C ALA A 85 -23.17 1.38 12.24
N ILE A 86 -21.90 1.06 12.47
CA ILE A 86 -21.04 0.38 11.48
C ILE A 86 -21.34 -1.13 11.41
N ASN A 87 -21.63 -1.75 12.55
CA ASN A 87 -21.81 -3.21 12.66
C ASN A 87 -23.22 -3.71 12.31
N THR A 88 -24.09 -2.87 11.77
CA THR A 88 -25.45 -3.28 11.45
C THR A 88 -25.61 -3.65 9.99
N ASN A 89 -26.64 -4.44 9.69
CA ASN A 89 -26.92 -4.86 8.32
C ASN A 89 -27.21 -3.63 7.47
N MET A 90 -26.52 -3.54 6.34
CA MET A 90 -26.69 -2.46 5.39
C MET A 90 -27.48 -2.92 4.16
N ASN A 91 -28.15 -1.98 3.52
CA ASN A 91 -28.76 -2.23 2.22
C ASN A 91 -27.70 -2.53 1.14
N ASP A 92 -28.00 -3.39 0.18
CA ASP A 92 -27.07 -3.78 -0.89
C ASP A 92 -26.55 -2.59 -1.70
N LEU A 93 -27.41 -1.58 -1.95
CA LEU A 93 -26.98 -0.38 -2.66
C LEU A 93 -25.95 0.43 -1.86
N SER A 94 -26.16 0.59 -0.55
CA SER A 94 -25.23 1.35 0.30
C SER A 94 -23.91 0.59 0.47
N THR A 95 -23.93 -0.74 0.60
CA THR A 95 -22.69 -1.54 0.70
C THR A 95 -21.86 -1.49 -0.58
N ILE A 96 -22.48 -1.54 -1.76
CA ILE A 96 -21.79 -1.42 -3.05
C ILE A 96 -21.14 -0.04 -3.18
N LEU A 97 -21.86 1.05 -2.90
CA LEU A 97 -21.31 2.40 -2.97
C LEU A 97 -20.17 2.61 -1.96
N LEU A 98 -20.36 2.14 -0.73
CA LEU A 98 -19.39 2.25 0.35
C LEU A 98 -18.11 1.47 0.03
N SER A 99 -18.24 0.25 -0.50
CA SER A 99 -17.07 -0.55 -0.91
C SER A 99 -16.32 0.05 -2.08
N ILE A 100 -17.02 0.63 -3.07
CA ILE A 100 -16.39 1.39 -4.15
C ILE A 100 -15.64 2.60 -3.59
N ALA A 101 -16.23 3.31 -2.62
CA ALA A 101 -15.61 4.49 -2.01
C ALA A 101 -14.33 4.12 -1.23
N ILE A 102 -14.37 3.03 -0.45
CA ILE A 102 -13.18 2.50 0.23
C ILE A 102 -12.15 2.01 -0.79
N ALA A 103 -12.57 1.41 -1.90
CA ALA A 103 -11.70 0.99 -2.98
C ALA A 103 -10.95 2.17 -3.63
N MET A 104 -11.63 3.31 -3.81
CA MET A 104 -11.00 4.55 -4.26
C MET A 104 -9.93 5.04 -3.25
N LYS A 105 -10.24 5.03 -1.94
CA LYS A 105 -9.29 5.47 -0.90
C LYS A 105 -8.04 4.59 -0.84
N LEU A 106 -8.20 3.28 -0.99
CA LEU A 106 -7.09 2.31 -1.00
C LEU A 106 -6.30 2.30 -2.31
N GLY A 107 -6.86 2.82 -3.40
CA GLY A 107 -6.23 2.80 -4.73
C GLY A 107 -6.33 1.45 -5.44
N ILE A 108 -7.44 0.75 -5.24
CA ILE A 108 -7.73 -0.54 -5.90
C ILE A 108 -8.22 -0.28 -7.33
N ALA A 109 -7.85 -1.14 -8.28
CA ALA A 109 -8.29 -1.01 -9.67
C ALA A 109 -9.82 -1.17 -9.78
N PRO A 110 -10.51 -0.36 -10.60
CA PRO A 110 -9.98 0.56 -11.62
C PRO A 110 -9.51 1.94 -11.10
N PHE A 111 -9.77 2.29 -9.84
CA PHE A 111 -9.46 3.60 -9.25
C PHE A 111 -7.98 3.81 -8.85
N HIS A 112 -7.10 2.93 -9.31
CA HIS A 112 -5.67 2.91 -8.97
C HIS A 112 -4.82 4.01 -9.61
N PHE A 113 -5.31 4.70 -10.65
CA PHE A 113 -4.51 5.60 -11.50
C PHE A 113 -3.80 6.73 -10.73
N TRP A 114 -4.38 7.21 -9.62
CA TRP A 114 -3.76 8.26 -8.82
C TRP A 114 -2.50 7.78 -8.11
N LEU A 115 -2.42 6.52 -7.70
CA LEU A 115 -1.42 6.02 -6.76
C LEU A 115 0.01 6.04 -7.35
N PRO A 116 0.28 5.54 -8.57
CA PRO A 116 1.61 5.63 -9.19
C PRO A 116 2.08 7.06 -9.44
N GLU A 117 1.17 7.95 -9.81
CA GLU A 117 1.50 9.34 -10.12
C GLU A 117 1.82 10.15 -8.86
N VAL A 118 1.01 9.97 -7.82
CA VAL A 118 1.20 10.61 -6.52
C VAL A 118 2.52 10.13 -5.91
N LEU A 119 2.76 8.82 -5.81
CA LEU A 119 4.01 8.29 -5.26
C LEU A 119 5.25 8.77 -6.01
N GLN A 120 5.17 8.94 -7.33
CA GLN A 120 6.32 9.44 -8.10
C GLN A 120 6.69 10.90 -7.74
N GLY A 121 5.69 11.74 -7.47
CA GLY A 121 5.89 13.17 -7.12
C GLY A 121 6.27 13.42 -5.67
N LEU A 122 6.16 12.41 -4.81
CA LEU A 122 6.45 12.48 -3.38
C LEU A 122 7.90 12.13 -3.04
N THR A 123 8.36 12.56 -1.86
CA THR A 123 9.59 12.04 -1.25
C THR A 123 9.39 10.61 -0.78
N LEU A 124 10.47 9.82 -0.66
CA LEU A 124 10.38 8.43 -0.18
C LEU A 124 9.77 8.33 1.23
N GLN A 125 10.07 9.28 2.12
CA GLN A 125 9.52 9.30 3.48
C GLN A 125 8.00 9.52 3.48
N THR A 126 7.50 10.48 2.70
CA THR A 126 6.06 10.70 2.56
C THR A 126 5.37 9.55 1.79
N GLY A 127 6.09 8.94 0.85
CA GLY A 127 5.62 7.76 0.13
C GLY A 127 5.46 6.54 1.03
N LEU A 128 6.36 6.35 2.01
CA LEU A 128 6.22 5.34 3.05
C LEU A 128 4.90 5.54 3.80
N ILE A 129 4.64 6.74 4.33
CA ILE A 129 3.41 7.06 5.08
C ILE A 129 2.15 6.80 4.23
N LEU A 130 2.18 7.18 2.94
CA LEU A 130 1.07 6.96 2.02
C LEU A 130 0.84 5.46 1.73
N SER A 131 1.92 4.69 1.58
CA SER A 131 1.84 3.27 1.21
C SER A 131 1.48 2.34 2.38
N THR A 132 1.69 2.77 3.63
CA THR A 132 1.43 1.97 4.84
C THR A 132 0.35 2.60 5.71
N TRP A 133 0.62 3.76 6.30
CA TRP A 133 -0.24 4.37 7.32
C TRP A 133 -1.59 4.80 6.77
N GLN A 134 -1.62 5.43 5.59
CA GLN A 134 -2.88 5.87 4.97
C GLN A 134 -3.79 4.72 4.55
N LYS A 135 -3.27 3.49 4.49
CA LYS A 135 -4.08 2.30 4.18
C LYS A 135 -4.72 1.67 5.42
N LEU A 136 -4.25 1.99 6.64
CA LEU A 136 -4.76 1.40 7.89
C LEU A 136 -6.26 1.65 8.09
N ALA A 137 -6.66 2.92 8.11
CA ALA A 137 -8.05 3.29 8.40
C ALA A 137 -9.05 2.72 7.38
N PRO A 138 -8.85 2.89 6.05
CA PRO A 138 -9.74 2.29 5.07
C PRO A 138 -9.76 0.76 5.09
N MET A 139 -8.63 0.11 5.40
CA MET A 139 -8.57 -1.35 5.49
C MET A 139 -9.37 -1.88 6.68
N VAL A 140 -9.30 -1.22 7.84
CA VAL A 140 -10.09 -1.64 9.01
C VAL A 140 -11.58 -1.44 8.78
N LEU A 141 -12.00 -0.34 8.13
CA LEU A 141 -13.40 -0.17 7.75
C LEU A 141 -13.88 -1.26 6.79
N LEU A 142 -13.05 -1.64 5.81
CA LEU A 142 -13.35 -2.75 4.89
C LEU A 142 -13.54 -4.07 5.64
N ILE A 143 -12.70 -4.33 6.66
CA ILE A 143 -12.78 -5.53 7.51
C ILE A 143 -14.05 -5.52 8.38
N GLN A 144 -14.39 -4.38 8.99
CA GLN A 144 -15.62 -4.23 9.76
C GLN A 144 -16.88 -4.43 8.90
N LEU A 145 -16.79 -4.08 7.61
CA LEU A 145 -17.87 -4.26 6.64
C LEU A 145 -17.90 -5.64 5.99
N ALA A 146 -16.95 -6.54 6.28
CA ALA A 146 -16.73 -7.77 5.53
C ALA A 146 -18.03 -8.55 5.30
N ASP A 147 -18.81 -8.75 6.36
CA ASP A 147 -20.05 -9.54 6.33
C ASP A 147 -21.16 -8.94 5.47
N ASN A 148 -21.13 -7.63 5.22
CA ASN A 148 -22.13 -6.94 4.39
C ASN A 148 -21.67 -6.74 2.93
N THR A 149 -20.40 -6.96 2.62
CA THR A 149 -19.89 -6.75 1.26
C THR A 149 -20.41 -7.78 0.26
N ASN A 150 -20.58 -7.35 -1.00
CA ASN A 150 -20.91 -8.26 -2.10
C ASN A 150 -19.66 -9.03 -2.54
N LEU A 151 -19.72 -10.36 -2.47
CA LEU A 151 -18.62 -11.26 -2.82
C LEU A 151 -18.14 -11.07 -4.27
N TYR A 152 -19.06 -10.98 -5.24
CA TYR A 152 -18.70 -10.85 -6.66
C TYR A 152 -17.94 -9.55 -6.93
N LEU A 153 -18.34 -8.45 -6.28
CA LEU A 153 -17.65 -7.17 -6.39
C LEU A 153 -16.22 -7.27 -5.83
N MET A 154 -16.05 -7.88 -4.66
CA MET A 154 -14.73 -8.03 -4.02
C MET A 154 -13.78 -8.90 -4.85
N LEU A 155 -14.27 -10.02 -5.38
CA LEU A 155 -13.51 -10.91 -6.25
C LEU A 155 -13.08 -10.20 -7.55
N LEU A 156 -13.98 -9.43 -8.17
CA LEU A 156 -13.70 -8.68 -9.40
C LEU A 156 -12.66 -7.57 -9.16
N LEU A 157 -12.85 -6.75 -8.13
CA LEU A 157 -11.88 -5.71 -7.76
C LEU A 157 -10.51 -6.31 -7.43
N GLY A 158 -10.51 -7.44 -6.71
CA GLY A 158 -9.30 -8.19 -6.37
C GLY A 158 -8.53 -8.68 -7.61
N LEU A 159 -9.19 -9.39 -8.52
CA LEU A 159 -8.54 -9.89 -9.75
C LEU A 159 -8.02 -8.77 -10.65
N ILE A 160 -8.82 -7.73 -10.89
CA ILE A 160 -8.40 -6.64 -11.78
C ILE A 160 -7.18 -5.93 -11.18
N SER A 161 -7.16 -5.71 -9.86
CA SER A 161 -6.03 -5.04 -9.21
C SER A 161 -4.75 -5.88 -9.20
N THR A 162 -4.82 -7.21 -9.07
CA THR A 162 -3.62 -8.05 -9.19
C THR A 162 -3.05 -8.05 -10.60
N ILE A 163 -3.92 -8.12 -11.63
CA ILE A 163 -3.49 -8.08 -13.05
C ILE A 163 -2.88 -6.72 -13.39
N VAL A 164 -3.57 -5.63 -13.04
CA VAL A 164 -3.12 -4.26 -13.33
C VAL A 164 -1.87 -3.91 -12.55
N GLY A 165 -1.77 -4.31 -11.28
CA GLY A 165 -0.55 -4.17 -10.49
C GLY A 165 0.63 -4.94 -11.07
N GLY A 166 0.39 -6.16 -11.54
CA GLY A 166 1.39 -6.98 -12.23
C GLY A 166 1.91 -6.33 -13.51
N TRP A 167 1.03 -6.11 -14.49
CA TRP A 167 1.43 -5.54 -15.79
C TRP A 167 1.96 -4.11 -15.68
N GLY A 168 1.34 -3.27 -14.86
CA GLY A 168 1.76 -1.88 -14.68
C GLY A 168 3.17 -1.77 -14.12
N GLY A 169 3.57 -2.68 -13.23
CA GLY A 169 4.89 -2.70 -12.60
C GLY A 169 6.04 -3.10 -13.54
N ILE A 170 5.77 -3.98 -14.50
CA ILE A 170 6.79 -4.49 -15.44
C ILE A 170 7.42 -3.34 -16.24
N ASN A 171 6.63 -2.36 -16.67
CA ASN A 171 7.12 -1.29 -17.54
C ASN A 171 7.79 -0.11 -16.80
N GLN A 172 7.98 -0.18 -15.48
CA GLN A 172 8.51 0.94 -14.71
C GLN A 172 10.00 0.76 -14.37
N THR A 173 10.76 1.84 -14.50
CA THR A 173 12.17 1.95 -14.05
C THR A 173 12.34 2.79 -12.79
N GLN A 174 11.30 3.53 -12.42
CA GLN A 174 11.26 4.38 -11.23
C GLN A 174 10.84 3.54 -10.03
N ILE A 175 11.66 3.54 -8.97
CA ILE A 175 11.43 2.69 -7.79
C ILE A 175 10.07 2.99 -7.15
N ARG A 176 9.71 4.27 -7.03
CA ARG A 176 8.43 4.69 -6.42
C ARG A 176 7.21 4.19 -7.20
N LYS A 177 7.28 4.13 -8.53
CA LYS A 177 6.21 3.56 -9.36
C LYS A 177 6.15 2.04 -9.26
N ILE A 178 7.28 1.36 -9.16
CA ILE A 178 7.28 -0.10 -8.96
C ILE A 178 6.61 -0.44 -7.62
N LEU A 179 6.93 0.30 -6.56
CA LEU A 179 6.29 0.14 -5.25
C LEU A 179 4.80 0.52 -5.25
N ALA A 180 4.41 1.50 -6.05
CA ALA A 180 3.00 1.82 -6.26
C ALA A 180 2.23 0.61 -6.81
N PHE A 181 2.72 0.04 -7.93
CA PHE A 181 2.09 -1.09 -8.59
C PHE A 181 2.11 -2.37 -7.77
N SER A 182 3.20 -2.61 -7.02
CA SER A 182 3.20 -3.72 -6.09
C SER A 182 2.16 -3.57 -4.99
N SER A 183 2.00 -2.35 -4.48
CA SER A 183 0.99 -2.06 -3.45
C SER A 183 -0.44 -2.28 -3.95
N ILE A 184 -0.71 -2.03 -5.24
CA ILE A 184 -2.00 -2.30 -5.89
C ILE A 184 -2.21 -3.83 -5.98
N ALA A 185 -1.18 -4.58 -6.37
CA ALA A 185 -1.26 -6.04 -6.46
C ALA A 185 -1.50 -6.70 -5.09
N HIS A 186 -0.79 -6.26 -4.05
CA HIS A 186 -0.99 -6.80 -2.69
C HIS A 186 -2.37 -6.47 -2.12
N LEU A 187 -2.87 -5.24 -2.35
CA LEU A 187 -4.24 -4.89 -1.96
C LEU A 187 -5.28 -5.73 -2.69
N GLY A 188 -5.03 -6.12 -3.94
CA GLY A 188 -5.94 -7.01 -4.67
C GLY A 188 -6.15 -8.37 -3.99
N TRP A 189 -5.07 -8.96 -3.48
CA TRP A 189 -5.16 -10.18 -2.67
C TRP A 189 -5.94 -9.97 -1.38
N MET A 190 -5.75 -8.82 -0.73
CA MET A 190 -6.47 -8.51 0.50
C MET A 190 -7.97 -8.37 0.23
N VAL A 191 -8.35 -7.61 -0.79
CA VAL A 191 -9.77 -7.35 -1.14
C VAL A 191 -10.49 -8.64 -1.55
N ALA A 192 -9.83 -9.49 -2.32
CA ALA A 192 -10.45 -10.73 -2.82
C ALA A 192 -10.93 -11.67 -1.69
N ILE A 193 -10.25 -11.68 -0.54
CA ILE A 193 -10.54 -12.62 0.56
C ILE A 193 -11.32 -11.98 1.72
N VAL A 194 -11.56 -10.66 1.73
CA VAL A 194 -12.26 -9.94 2.82
C VAL A 194 -13.55 -10.62 3.24
N LYS A 195 -14.42 -10.91 2.27
CA LYS A 195 -15.75 -11.46 2.53
C LYS A 195 -15.71 -12.89 3.07
N ILE A 196 -14.73 -13.68 2.65
CA ILE A 196 -14.64 -15.11 3.02
C ILE A 196 -13.97 -15.24 4.38
N SER A 197 -12.87 -14.53 4.60
CA SER A 197 -12.14 -14.57 5.86
C SER A 197 -11.45 -13.23 6.16
N PRO A 198 -12.11 -12.33 6.92
CA PRO A 198 -11.51 -11.04 7.28
C PRO A 198 -10.20 -11.20 8.06
N GLN A 199 -10.05 -12.27 8.85
CA GLN A 199 -8.83 -12.52 9.61
C GLN A 199 -7.58 -12.73 8.72
N LEU A 200 -7.72 -13.41 7.55
CA LEU A 200 -6.61 -13.55 6.61
C LEU A 200 -6.26 -12.23 5.93
N THR A 201 -7.23 -11.34 5.72
CA THR A 201 -6.93 -10.00 5.22
C THR A 201 -6.10 -9.19 6.20
N ALA A 202 -6.43 -9.27 7.50
CA ALA A 202 -5.69 -8.60 8.55
C ALA A 202 -4.24 -9.12 8.62
N LEU A 203 -4.05 -10.45 8.55
CA LEU A 203 -2.73 -11.07 8.50
C LEU A 203 -1.91 -10.59 7.29
N ASN A 204 -2.50 -10.63 6.10
CA ASN A 204 -1.84 -10.21 4.87
C ASN A 204 -1.49 -8.71 4.91
N PHE A 205 -2.39 -7.87 5.43
CA PHE A 205 -2.15 -6.45 5.58
C PHE A 205 -1.01 -6.15 6.56
N PHE A 206 -0.96 -6.84 7.71
CA PHE A 206 0.13 -6.70 8.67
C PHE A 206 1.49 -7.05 8.05
N LEU A 207 1.58 -8.20 7.39
CA LEU A 207 2.80 -8.65 6.68
C LEU A 207 3.20 -7.69 5.55
N TYR A 208 2.23 -7.17 4.81
CA TYR A 208 2.48 -6.16 3.80
C TYR A 208 3.06 -4.87 4.39
N VAL A 209 2.52 -4.36 5.50
CA VAL A 209 3.03 -3.13 6.14
C VAL A 209 4.46 -3.32 6.65
N THR A 210 4.79 -4.46 7.24
CA THR A 210 6.16 -4.74 7.72
C THR A 210 7.15 -4.84 6.56
N MET A 211 6.84 -5.60 5.51
CA MET A 211 7.72 -5.76 4.35
C MET A 211 7.88 -4.49 3.51
N THR A 212 6.80 -3.72 3.32
CA THR A 212 6.90 -2.47 2.54
C THR A 212 7.64 -1.39 3.32
N SER A 213 7.42 -1.27 4.63
CA SER A 213 8.15 -0.31 5.45
C SER A 213 9.65 -0.59 5.46
N SER A 214 10.08 -1.85 5.64
CA SER A 214 11.50 -2.20 5.60
C SER A 214 12.15 -1.86 4.25
N LEU A 215 11.45 -2.11 3.14
CA LEU A 215 11.92 -1.81 1.80
C LEU A 215 11.97 -0.29 1.53
N PHE A 216 10.99 0.49 1.96
CA PHE A 216 11.09 1.96 1.86
C PHE A 216 12.26 2.50 2.70
N LEU A 217 12.50 1.94 3.90
CA LEU A 217 13.62 2.34 4.75
C LEU A 217 14.97 2.01 4.11
N THR A 218 15.11 0.87 3.43
CA THR A 218 16.35 0.54 2.68
C THR A 218 16.61 1.54 1.58
N PHE A 219 15.59 1.92 0.80
CA PHE A 219 15.75 2.92 -0.27
C PHE A 219 15.97 4.34 0.25
N ILE A 220 15.40 4.71 1.40
CA ILE A 220 15.71 5.98 2.06
C ILE A 220 17.18 6.02 2.47
N TYR A 221 17.70 4.93 3.04
CA TYR A 221 19.10 4.81 3.44
C TYR A 221 20.05 4.86 2.24
N LEU A 222 19.74 4.13 1.16
CA LEU A 222 20.53 4.12 -0.07
C LEU A 222 20.40 5.41 -0.90
N ASN A 223 19.36 6.21 -0.62
CA ASN A 223 18.98 7.42 -1.37
C ASN A 223 18.84 7.17 -2.88
N THR A 224 18.20 6.07 -3.25
CA THR A 224 18.01 5.64 -4.66
C THR A 224 16.58 5.92 -5.12
N LYS A 225 16.44 6.50 -6.32
CA LYS A 225 15.12 6.80 -6.92
C LYS A 225 14.84 5.94 -8.15
N ASN A 226 15.90 5.52 -8.84
CA ASN A 226 15.85 4.79 -10.11
C ASN A 226 16.58 3.44 -9.99
N ILE A 227 16.21 2.47 -10.82
CA ILE A 227 16.92 1.17 -10.91
C ILE A 227 18.42 1.35 -11.19
N PHE A 228 18.82 2.32 -12.02
CA PHE A 228 20.23 2.55 -12.33
C PHE A 228 21.04 3.04 -11.12
N GLU A 229 20.46 3.92 -10.31
CA GLU A 229 21.11 4.34 -9.05
C GLU A 229 21.18 3.17 -8.07
N LEU A 230 20.15 2.31 -8.07
CA LEU A 230 20.08 1.10 -7.27
C LEU A 230 21.20 0.11 -7.61
N SER A 231 21.56 -0.06 -8.89
CA SER A 231 22.62 -1.01 -9.24
C SER A 231 24.01 -0.60 -8.74
N SER A 232 24.22 0.68 -8.43
CA SER A 232 25.46 1.16 -7.82
C SER A 232 25.54 0.93 -6.31
N SER A 233 24.42 0.59 -5.65
CA SER A 233 24.34 0.57 -4.18
C SER A 233 25.10 -0.58 -3.53
N TRP A 234 25.28 -1.70 -4.24
CA TRP A 234 26.04 -2.85 -3.73
C TRP A 234 27.43 -2.44 -3.25
N SER A 235 28.11 -1.59 -4.03
CA SER A 235 29.45 -1.11 -3.70
C SER A 235 29.49 -0.27 -2.43
N LYS A 236 28.38 0.38 -2.04
CA LYS A 236 28.33 1.28 -0.87
C LYS A 236 28.07 0.50 0.41
N THR A 237 27.08 -0.37 0.42
CA THR A 237 26.66 -1.13 1.61
C THR A 237 26.21 -2.54 1.23
N PRO A 238 27.14 -3.50 1.09
CA PRO A 238 26.84 -4.83 0.58
C PRO A 238 25.87 -5.62 1.47
N THR A 239 25.97 -5.45 2.80
CA THR A 239 25.10 -6.11 3.78
C THR A 239 23.64 -5.69 3.68
N LEU A 240 23.39 -4.40 3.44
CA LEU A 240 22.02 -3.91 3.28
C LEU A 240 21.42 -4.38 1.95
N SER A 241 22.23 -4.41 0.88
CA SER A 241 21.76 -4.92 -0.41
C SER A 241 21.40 -6.41 -0.34
N THR A 242 22.19 -7.26 0.32
CA THR A 242 21.82 -8.68 0.48
C THR A 242 20.54 -8.86 1.28
N LEU A 243 20.34 -8.10 2.37
CA LEU A 243 19.09 -8.15 3.14
C LEU A 243 17.88 -7.67 2.33
N SER A 244 18.05 -6.63 1.51
CA SER A 244 16.97 -6.13 0.66
C SER A 244 16.55 -7.12 -0.43
N LEU A 245 17.44 -8.02 -0.88
CA LEU A 245 17.05 -9.12 -1.77
C LEU A 245 16.05 -10.06 -1.09
N LEU A 246 16.27 -10.42 0.18
CA LEU A 246 15.33 -11.28 0.91
C LEU A 246 13.95 -10.63 1.03
N ILE A 247 13.91 -9.31 1.28
CA ILE A 247 12.66 -8.54 1.38
C ILE A 247 11.94 -8.46 0.02
N LEU A 248 12.67 -8.26 -1.09
CA LEU A 248 12.08 -8.24 -2.43
C LEU A 248 11.46 -9.61 -2.80
N LEU A 249 12.15 -10.70 -2.45
CA LEU A 249 11.67 -12.05 -2.68
C LEU A 249 10.49 -12.40 -1.75
N SER A 250 10.49 -11.92 -0.50
CA SER A 250 9.37 -12.13 0.42
C SER A 250 8.11 -11.42 -0.08
N LEU A 251 8.21 -10.18 -0.57
CA LEU A 251 7.09 -9.48 -1.23
C LEU A 251 6.57 -10.22 -2.48
N SER A 252 7.45 -10.88 -3.24
CA SER A 252 7.02 -11.72 -4.36
C SER A 252 6.24 -12.97 -3.90
N GLY A 253 6.38 -13.37 -2.64
CA GLY A 253 5.71 -14.51 -2.04
C GLY A 253 6.29 -15.84 -2.51
N LEU A 254 7.62 -15.95 -2.57
CA LEU A 254 8.30 -17.21 -2.87
C LEU A 254 8.42 -18.10 -1.62
N PRO A 255 8.15 -19.41 -1.69
CA PRO A 255 8.57 -20.34 -0.64
C PRO A 255 10.10 -20.35 -0.60
N PRO A 256 10.78 -20.26 0.56
CA PRO A 256 10.36 -20.46 1.97
C PRO A 256 10.11 -19.17 2.79
N LEU A 257 9.89 -18.02 2.16
CA LEU A 257 9.86 -16.70 2.84
C LEU A 257 8.49 -16.35 3.43
N THR A 258 8.49 -15.36 4.34
CA THR A 258 7.31 -14.92 5.10
C THR A 258 6.12 -14.51 4.24
N GLY A 259 6.35 -13.81 3.12
CA GLY A 259 5.27 -13.37 2.23
C GLY A 259 4.61 -14.47 1.40
N PHE A 260 5.10 -15.72 1.43
CA PHE A 260 4.40 -16.87 0.86
C PHE A 260 3.18 -17.27 1.68
N ILE A 261 3.28 -17.18 3.01
CA ILE A 261 2.25 -17.60 3.98
C ILE A 261 0.85 -17.04 3.64
N PRO A 262 0.66 -15.71 3.47
CA PRO A 262 -0.68 -15.18 3.21
C PRO A 262 -1.23 -15.65 1.86
N LYS A 263 -0.42 -15.69 0.79
CA LYS A 263 -0.90 -16.13 -0.53
C LYS A 263 -1.32 -17.59 -0.52
N TRP A 264 -0.56 -18.43 0.16
CA TRP A 264 -0.87 -19.85 0.30
C TRP A 264 -2.16 -20.09 1.09
N LEU A 265 -2.31 -19.45 2.26
CA LEU A 265 -3.52 -19.58 3.09
C LEU A 265 -4.76 -19.04 2.36
N ILE A 266 -4.65 -17.91 1.66
CA ILE A 266 -5.76 -17.36 0.88
C ILE A 266 -6.17 -18.31 -0.25
N ALA A 267 -5.20 -18.89 -0.97
CA ALA A 267 -5.49 -19.87 -2.00
C ALA A 267 -6.20 -21.12 -1.44
N GLN A 268 -5.79 -21.57 -0.24
CA GLN A 268 -6.45 -22.69 0.43
C GLN A 268 -7.91 -22.37 0.79
N GLU A 269 -8.21 -21.17 1.30
CA GLU A 269 -9.59 -20.77 1.59
C GLU A 269 -10.46 -20.67 0.33
N PHE A 270 -9.90 -20.18 -0.79
CA PHE A 270 -10.66 -20.19 -2.06
C PHE A 270 -10.99 -21.61 -2.54
N ILE A 271 -10.06 -22.55 -2.39
CA ILE A 271 -10.31 -23.95 -2.79
C ILE A 271 -11.37 -24.59 -1.89
N LYS A 272 -11.39 -24.28 -0.58
CA LYS A 272 -12.44 -24.76 0.34
C LYS A 272 -13.84 -24.24 -0.02
N GLN A 273 -13.93 -23.09 -0.68
CA GLN A 273 -15.19 -22.46 -1.14
C GLN A 273 -15.52 -22.82 -2.60
N ASP A 274 -14.92 -23.87 -3.16
CA ASP A 274 -15.09 -24.32 -4.55
C ASP A 274 -14.70 -23.28 -5.64
N LEU A 275 -13.96 -22.21 -5.28
CA LEU A 275 -13.49 -21.16 -6.19
C LEU A 275 -12.16 -21.52 -6.87
N ILE A 276 -12.06 -22.74 -7.41
CA ILE A 276 -10.80 -23.29 -7.95
C ILE A 276 -10.29 -22.49 -9.16
N MET A 277 -11.17 -22.12 -10.11
CA MET A 277 -10.76 -21.34 -11.28
C MET A 277 -10.27 -19.94 -10.90
N PHE A 278 -10.92 -19.31 -9.92
CA PHE A 278 -10.52 -18.00 -9.42
C PHE A 278 -9.14 -18.07 -8.75
N SER A 279 -8.91 -19.08 -7.90
CA SER A 279 -7.62 -19.25 -7.21
C SER A 279 -6.47 -19.46 -8.20
N LEU A 280 -6.71 -20.20 -9.28
CA LEU A 280 -5.74 -20.39 -10.37
C LEU A 280 -5.42 -19.06 -11.07
N LEU A 281 -6.43 -18.28 -11.44
CA LEU A 281 -6.25 -16.98 -12.12
C LEU A 281 -5.50 -15.98 -11.26
N ILE A 282 -5.87 -15.84 -9.99
CA ILE A 282 -5.23 -14.88 -9.10
C ILE A 282 -3.78 -15.31 -8.80
N LEU A 283 -3.49 -16.62 -8.66
CA LEU A 283 -2.12 -17.12 -8.55
C LEU A 283 -1.30 -16.82 -9.81
N MET A 284 -1.82 -17.08 -11.01
CA MET A 284 -1.11 -16.77 -12.26
C MET A 284 -0.80 -15.28 -12.38
N SER A 285 -1.71 -14.40 -11.94
CA SER A 285 -1.46 -12.96 -11.94
C SER A 285 -0.28 -12.54 -11.04
N THR A 286 0.04 -13.31 -9.98
CA THR A 286 1.18 -12.99 -9.11
C THR A 286 2.53 -13.22 -9.77
N LEU A 287 2.62 -14.12 -10.75
CA LEU A 287 3.87 -14.36 -11.48
C LEU A 287 4.34 -13.10 -12.22
N LEU A 288 3.41 -12.25 -12.66
CA LEU A 288 3.71 -10.95 -13.24
C LEU A 288 4.41 -10.03 -12.22
N SER A 289 3.92 -10.03 -10.98
CA SER A 289 4.52 -9.24 -9.91
C SER A 289 5.91 -9.76 -9.52
N LEU A 290 6.06 -11.09 -9.50
CA LEU A 290 7.32 -11.76 -9.23
C LEU A 290 8.39 -11.38 -10.25
N PHE A 291 8.03 -11.25 -11.54
CA PHE A 291 8.97 -10.87 -12.59
C PHE A 291 9.67 -9.52 -12.31
N PHE A 292 8.92 -8.47 -11.98
CA PHE A 292 9.55 -7.16 -11.74
C PHE A 292 10.35 -7.12 -10.43
N TYR A 293 9.97 -7.92 -9.43
CA TYR A 293 10.75 -8.07 -8.21
C TYR A 293 12.07 -8.80 -8.45
N LEU A 294 12.06 -9.89 -9.24
CA LEU A 294 13.27 -10.59 -9.66
C LEU A 294 14.20 -9.68 -10.47
N ARG A 295 13.64 -8.83 -11.34
CA ARG A 295 14.43 -7.81 -12.05
C ARG A 295 15.11 -6.85 -11.08
N LEU A 296 14.39 -6.37 -10.06
CA LEU A 296 14.97 -5.48 -9.05
C LEU A 296 16.08 -6.18 -8.26
N SER A 297 15.85 -7.41 -7.79
CA SER A 297 16.88 -8.18 -7.05
C SER A 297 18.11 -8.47 -7.93
N TYR A 298 17.90 -8.74 -9.21
CA TYR A 298 18.98 -8.95 -10.17
C TYR A 298 19.88 -7.72 -10.29
N THR A 299 19.27 -6.54 -10.44
CA THR A 299 20.01 -5.27 -10.58
C THR A 299 20.69 -4.82 -9.30
N LEU A 300 20.17 -5.21 -8.13
CA LEU A 300 20.64 -4.69 -6.84
C LEU A 300 21.75 -5.55 -6.21
N SER A 301 21.69 -6.88 -6.32
CA SER A 301 22.64 -7.75 -5.62
C SER A 301 23.21 -8.91 -6.42
N LEU A 302 22.47 -9.46 -7.40
CA LEU A 302 22.96 -10.63 -8.14
C LEU A 302 23.99 -10.27 -9.22
N THR A 303 23.97 -9.02 -9.67
CA THR A 303 24.96 -8.50 -10.64
C THR A 303 25.66 -7.25 -10.13
N LEU A 304 26.88 -7.06 -10.61
CA LEU A 304 27.68 -5.87 -10.34
C LEU A 304 27.66 -4.97 -11.56
N ALA A 305 26.98 -3.84 -11.45
CA ALA A 305 27.03 -2.79 -12.48
C ALA A 305 28.31 -1.95 -12.36
N PRO A 306 28.80 -1.35 -13.46
CA PRO A 306 29.95 -0.45 -13.41
C PRO A 306 29.65 0.76 -12.53
N SER A 307 30.52 1.04 -11.55
CA SER A 307 30.43 2.22 -10.69
C SER A 307 31.29 3.38 -11.22
N SER A 308 30.88 4.61 -10.93
CA SER A 308 31.69 5.80 -11.20
C SER A 308 32.92 5.85 -10.30
N SER A 309 34.04 6.40 -10.79
CA SER A 309 35.29 6.55 -10.01
C SER A 309 35.12 7.29 -8.67
N SER A 310 34.13 8.16 -8.55
CA SER A 310 33.79 8.89 -7.32
C SER A 310 33.13 8.03 -6.23
N SER A 311 32.80 6.76 -6.48
CA SER A 311 32.15 5.90 -5.48
C SER A 311 33.06 5.56 -4.30
N THR A 312 34.38 5.51 -4.51
CA THR A 312 35.37 5.17 -3.48
C THR A 312 35.38 6.15 -2.31
N LEU A 313 35.07 7.43 -2.55
CA LEU A 313 34.94 8.45 -1.50
C LEU A 313 33.85 8.11 -0.49
N THR A 314 32.78 7.46 -0.92
CA THR A 314 31.67 7.08 -0.03
C THR A 314 32.04 5.95 0.94
N TRP A 315 33.06 5.15 0.63
CA TRP A 315 33.53 4.07 1.50
C TRP A 315 34.17 4.57 2.79
N PHE A 316 34.76 5.77 2.76
CA PHE A 316 35.42 6.36 3.93
C PHE A 316 34.45 7.11 4.86
N MET A 317 33.22 7.37 4.40
CA MET A 317 32.20 8.06 5.19
C MET A 317 31.28 7.05 5.88
N ASN A 318 31.57 6.73 7.15
CA ASN A 318 30.66 5.93 7.96
C ASN A 318 29.39 6.72 8.30
N SER A 319 28.26 6.31 7.73
CA SER A 319 26.96 6.84 8.15
C SER A 319 26.62 6.34 9.56
N LYS A 320 26.47 7.25 10.53
CA LYS A 320 25.82 6.90 11.81
C LYS A 320 24.34 6.62 11.50
N ASN A 321 23.81 5.43 11.79
CA ASN A 321 22.38 5.20 11.57
C ASN A 321 21.70 4.21 12.54
N HIS A 322 20.59 4.70 13.12
CA HIS A 322 19.67 4.00 14.02
C HIS A 322 18.57 3.21 13.29
N LEU A 323 18.59 3.18 11.95
CA LEU A 323 17.54 2.60 11.10
C LEU A 323 17.74 1.11 10.77
N THR A 324 18.86 0.52 11.15
CA THR A 324 19.23 -0.87 10.80
C THR A 324 18.37 -1.92 11.49
N ILE A 325 17.93 -1.67 12.73
CA ILE A 325 17.15 -2.64 13.53
C ILE A 325 15.76 -2.89 12.92
N LEU A 326 15.13 -1.85 12.36
CA LEU A 326 13.79 -1.94 11.77
C LEU A 326 13.77 -2.68 10.42
N ILE A 327 14.92 -2.77 9.74
CA ILE A 327 15.04 -3.41 8.43
C ILE A 327 15.16 -4.94 8.56
N ILE A 328 15.74 -5.43 9.66
CA ILE A 328 15.99 -6.87 9.91
C ILE A 328 14.69 -7.61 10.30
N LEU A 329 13.74 -6.93 10.94
CA LEU A 329 12.50 -7.54 11.42
C LEU A 329 11.53 -8.02 10.32
N ALA A 330 11.80 -7.71 9.05
CA ALA A 330 10.89 -7.90 7.94
C ALA A 330 11.34 -8.93 6.88
N SER A 331 12.50 -9.58 7.07
CA SER A 331 13.00 -10.65 6.19
C SER A 331 12.44 -12.01 6.60
#